data_AF-A0A327NLF4-F1
#
_entry.id   AF-A0A327NLF4-F1
#
_cell.length_a   1.000
_cell.length_b   1.000
_cell.length_c   1.000
_cell.angle_alpha   90.00
_cell.angle_beta   90.00
_cell.angle_gamma   90.00
#
_symmetry.space_group_name_H-M   'P 1'
#
loop_
_entity.id
_entity.type
_entity.pdbx_description
1 polymer ?
#
loop_
_entity_poly.entity_id
_entity_poly.type
_entity_poly.pdbx_seq_one_letter_code
_entity_poly.pdbx_strand_id
1 'polypeptide(L)'
;MAKEVYDTVRLLTPEQRHIANFWDCNPFFLNQKGHLSFGTKKISPSGHWMGITSLLSLQQDLPLDEAVRWHTLVALTMSDALSSCWQEKYTSNRVRPETYINQFLDRTWRPMLQTPPFPEYTSGHSVMSNAVAVVLTQLAGKPIAYVDTVEEEFGVPARSYQSFRQAAQEAAISRLYGGIHFRDSIENGMRQGEAIGKFIGQKLGM
;
A
#
# COMPACT_ATOMS: atom_id res chain seq x y z
N MET A 1 17.55 -11.91 -2.26
CA MET A 1 16.19 -11.32 -2.38
C MET A 1 15.10 -12.36 -2.12
N ALA A 2 14.95 -13.44 -2.90
CA ALA A 2 13.91 -14.45 -2.62
C ALA A 2 14.05 -15.14 -1.25
N LYS A 3 15.28 -15.45 -0.82
CA LYS A 3 15.54 -16.01 0.52
C LYS A 3 15.04 -15.11 1.65
N GLU A 4 15.17 -13.79 1.51
CA GLU A 4 14.68 -12.85 2.52
C GLU A 4 13.16 -12.90 2.66
N VAL A 5 12.43 -12.92 1.54
CA VAL A 5 10.96 -13.06 1.54
C VAL A 5 10.58 -14.39 2.21
N TYR A 6 11.25 -15.47 1.83
CA TYR A 6 11.04 -16.81 2.39
C TYR A 6 11.23 -16.85 3.91
N ASP A 7 12.37 -16.35 4.39
CA ASP A 7 12.72 -16.35 5.82
C ASP A 7 11.78 -15.43 6.60
N THR A 8 11.45 -14.24 6.07
CA THR A 8 10.57 -13.26 6.72
C THR A 8 9.21 -13.87 7.01
N VAL A 9 8.57 -14.49 6.01
CA VAL A 9 7.23 -15.08 6.17
C VAL A 9 7.22 -16.21 7.20
N ARG A 10 8.29 -17.01 7.27
CA ARG A 10 8.41 -18.11 8.25
C ARG A 10 8.56 -17.63 9.69
N LEU A 11 9.08 -16.42 9.89
CA LEU A 11 9.41 -15.87 11.20
C LEU A 11 8.52 -14.69 11.60
N LEU A 12 7.36 -14.53 10.94
CA LEU A 12 6.44 -13.42 11.21
C LEU A 12 5.96 -13.39 12.65
N THR A 13 6.18 -12.26 13.30
CA THR A 13 5.58 -11.93 14.60
C THR A 13 4.08 -11.64 14.46
N PRO A 14 3.29 -11.70 15.56
CA PRO A 14 1.88 -11.28 15.53
C PRO A 14 1.68 -9.86 14.98
N GLU A 15 2.56 -8.94 15.34
CA GLU A 15 2.49 -7.55 14.85
C GLU A 15 2.73 -7.45 13.34
N GLN A 16 3.73 -8.17 12.80
CA GLN A 16 4.00 -8.16 11.36
C GLN A 16 2.83 -8.77 10.56
N ARG A 17 2.14 -9.79 11.12
CA ARG A 17 0.92 -10.34 10.52
C ARG A 17 -0.20 -9.32 10.53
N HIS A 18 -0.38 -8.59 11.63
CA HIS A 18 -1.40 -7.56 11.71
C HIS A 18 -1.13 -6.42 10.71
N ILE A 19 0.12 -5.96 10.60
CA ILE A 19 0.55 -4.96 9.59
C ILE A 19 0.27 -5.44 8.16
N ALA A 20 0.62 -6.70 7.84
CA ALA A 20 0.36 -7.26 6.51
C ALA A 20 -1.13 -7.35 6.19
N ASN A 21 -1.97 -7.74 7.17
CA ASN A 21 -3.42 -7.79 6.99
C ASN A 21 -4.05 -6.41 6.84
N PHE A 22 -3.62 -5.45 7.67
CA PHE A 22 -4.11 -4.07 7.66
C PHE A 22 -3.88 -3.39 6.31
N TRP A 23 -2.70 -3.61 5.71
CA TRP A 23 -2.34 -3.02 4.43
C TRP A 23 -2.51 -3.98 3.25
N ASP A 24 -3.25 -5.09 3.38
CA ASP A 24 -3.42 -6.04 2.26
C ASP A 24 -4.16 -5.37 1.10
N CYS A 25 -5.27 -4.71 1.43
CA CYS A 25 -6.14 -3.92 0.54
C CYS A 25 -6.33 -4.59 -0.83
N ASN A 26 -6.52 -5.92 -0.83
CA ASN A 26 -6.71 -6.73 -2.02
C ASN A 26 -8.21 -7.04 -2.20
N PRO A 27 -8.94 -6.29 -3.05
CA PRO A 27 -10.36 -6.54 -3.29
C PRO A 27 -10.62 -7.86 -4.02
N PHE A 28 -9.57 -8.52 -4.52
CA PHE A 28 -9.63 -9.82 -5.18
C PHE A 28 -9.33 -10.99 -4.25
N PHE A 29 -9.40 -10.81 -2.93
CA PHE A 29 -9.15 -11.91 -2.01
C PHE A 29 -10.20 -13.01 -2.19
N LEU A 30 -9.79 -14.12 -2.82
CA LEU A 30 -10.64 -15.24 -3.16
C LEU A 30 -10.43 -16.38 -2.17
N ASN A 31 -11.50 -16.79 -1.50
CA ASN A 31 -11.53 -18.00 -0.69
C ASN A 31 -11.94 -19.16 -1.57
N GLN A 32 -11.16 -20.25 -1.55
CA GLN A 32 -11.52 -21.51 -2.19
C GLN A 32 -11.76 -22.56 -1.10
N LYS A 33 -12.99 -23.09 -1.02
CA LYS A 33 -13.37 -24.21 -0.14
C LYS A 33 -14.02 -25.30 -0.98
N GLY A 34 -13.24 -26.31 -1.35
CA GLY A 34 -13.70 -27.33 -2.30
C GLY A 34 -14.00 -26.71 -3.67
N HIS A 35 -15.22 -26.90 -4.17
CA HIS A 35 -15.67 -26.31 -5.45
C HIS A 35 -16.25 -24.89 -5.31
N LEU A 36 -16.41 -24.38 -4.08
CA LEU A 36 -16.95 -23.03 -3.84
C LEU A 36 -15.82 -22.01 -3.85
N SER A 37 -15.97 -20.98 -4.70
CA SER A 37 -15.13 -19.78 -4.71
C SER A 37 -15.94 -18.56 -4.32
N PHE A 38 -15.50 -17.79 -3.32
CA PHE A 38 -16.17 -16.55 -2.90
C PHE A 38 -15.16 -15.48 -2.48
N GLY A 39 -15.47 -14.22 -2.77
CA GLY A 39 -14.63 -13.07 -2.41
C GLY A 39 -14.86 -12.61 -0.97
N THR A 40 -13.79 -12.23 -0.27
CA THR A 40 -13.91 -11.43 0.96
C THR A 40 -13.94 -9.95 0.59
N LYS A 41 -14.95 -9.20 1.06
CA LYS A 41 -15.02 -7.75 0.84
C LYS A 41 -13.80 -7.09 1.49
N LYS A 42 -13.00 -6.40 0.68
CA LYS A 42 -11.88 -5.54 1.10
C LYS A 42 -11.87 -4.29 0.23
N ILE A 43 -11.23 -3.23 0.70
CA ILE A 43 -10.99 -2.03 -0.11
C ILE A 43 -9.73 -2.17 -0.95
N SER A 44 -9.63 -1.33 -1.97
CA SER A 44 -8.37 -1.14 -2.69
C SER A 44 -7.45 -0.19 -1.90
N PRO A 45 -6.15 -0.15 -2.21
CA PRO A 45 -5.23 0.76 -1.54
C PRO A 45 -5.63 2.22 -1.75
N SER A 46 -6.18 2.55 -2.92
CA SER A 46 -6.68 3.90 -3.20
C SER A 46 -7.91 4.23 -2.36
N GLY A 47 -8.82 3.27 -2.16
CA GLY A 47 -9.95 3.42 -1.25
C GLY A 47 -9.51 3.71 0.18
N HIS A 48 -8.45 3.03 0.64
CA HIS A 48 -7.87 3.26 1.96
C HIS A 48 -7.34 4.69 2.11
N TRP A 49 -6.50 5.17 1.18
CA TRP A 49 -5.97 6.54 1.25
C TRP A 49 -7.03 7.63 1.06
N MET A 50 -8.11 7.37 0.30
CA MET A 50 -9.28 8.27 0.29
C MET A 50 -9.97 8.29 1.66
N GLY A 51 -10.15 7.13 2.31
CA GLY A 51 -10.69 7.05 3.66
C GLY A 51 -9.84 7.81 4.69
N ILE A 52 -8.51 7.67 4.62
CA ILE A 52 -7.57 8.43 5.46
C ILE A 52 -7.76 9.94 5.21
N THR A 53 -7.89 10.36 3.96
CA THR A 53 -8.13 11.78 3.61
C THR A 53 -9.43 12.30 4.21
N SER A 54 -10.50 11.50 4.21
CA SER A 54 -11.76 11.82 4.89
C SER A 54 -11.58 11.97 6.40
N LEU A 55 -10.90 11.01 7.05
CA LEU A 55 -10.63 11.05 8.49
C LEU A 55 -9.86 12.33 8.87
N LEU A 56 -8.85 12.68 8.08
CA LEU A 56 -8.04 13.88 8.30
C LEU A 56 -8.84 15.17 8.09
N SER A 57 -9.69 15.20 7.07
CA SER A 57 -10.54 16.37 6.80
C SER A 57 -11.47 16.65 7.97
N LEU A 58 -12.05 15.59 8.56
CA LEU A 58 -12.87 15.69 9.77
C LEU A 58 -12.03 16.07 11.00
N GLN A 59 -10.86 15.43 11.19
CA GLN A 59 -9.98 15.69 12.34
C GLN A 59 -9.46 17.13 12.35
N GLN A 60 -9.21 17.73 11.19
CA GLN A 60 -8.72 19.10 11.05
C GLN A 60 -9.84 20.14 10.91
N ASP A 61 -11.11 19.73 10.97
CA ASP A 61 -12.29 20.61 10.78
C ASP A 61 -12.17 21.46 9.50
N LEU A 62 -11.77 20.82 8.40
CA LEU A 62 -11.57 21.52 7.13
C LEU A 62 -12.92 22.01 6.59
N PRO A 63 -12.99 23.27 6.09
CA PRO A 63 -14.16 23.71 5.35
C PRO A 63 -14.30 22.89 4.05
N LEU A 64 -15.52 22.83 3.50
CA LEU A 64 -15.86 21.94 2.40
C LEU A 64 -14.94 22.13 1.17
N ASP A 65 -14.57 23.36 0.85
CA ASP A 65 -13.67 23.69 -0.25
C ASP A 65 -12.26 23.12 -0.05
N GLU A 66 -11.70 23.21 1.16
CA GLU A 66 -10.41 22.58 1.48
C GLU A 66 -10.51 21.05 1.53
N ALA A 67 -11.59 20.49 2.07
CA ALA A 67 -11.82 19.05 2.00
C ALA A 67 -11.86 18.56 0.55
N VAL A 68 -12.61 19.24 -0.34
CA VAL A 68 -12.66 18.94 -1.78
C VAL A 68 -11.27 19.05 -2.41
N ARG A 69 -10.50 20.09 -2.07
CA ARG A 69 -9.13 20.28 -2.55
C ARG A 69 -8.23 19.11 -2.15
N TRP A 70 -8.23 18.70 -0.88
CA TRP A 70 -7.43 17.58 -0.40
C TRP A 70 -7.76 16.28 -1.13
N HIS A 71 -9.04 15.93 -1.22
CA HIS A 71 -9.50 14.72 -1.90
C HIS A 71 -9.13 14.73 -3.39
N THR A 72 -9.30 15.87 -4.07
CA THR A 72 -8.96 16.02 -5.49
C THR A 72 -7.48 15.79 -5.72
N LEU A 73 -6.62 16.41 -4.91
CA LEU A 73 -5.17 16.31 -5.08
C LEU A 73 -4.64 14.93 -4.72
N VAL A 74 -5.20 14.29 -3.69
CA VAL A 74 -4.89 12.89 -3.35
C VAL A 74 -5.31 11.96 -4.48
N ALA A 75 -6.51 12.11 -5.03
CA ALA A 75 -7.00 11.29 -6.14
C ALA A 75 -6.13 11.42 -7.40
N LEU A 76 -5.78 12.65 -7.80
CA LEU A 76 -4.88 12.92 -8.93
C LEU A 76 -3.49 12.33 -8.69
N THR A 77 -2.97 12.48 -7.47
CA THR A 77 -1.68 11.91 -7.08
C THR A 77 -1.64 10.40 -7.19
N MET A 78 -2.68 9.72 -6.71
CA MET A 78 -2.79 8.27 -6.85
C MET A 78 -2.90 7.84 -8.31
N SER A 79 -3.65 8.57 -9.13
CA SER A 79 -3.78 8.29 -10.57
C SER A 79 -2.43 8.32 -11.29
N ASP A 80 -1.63 9.38 -11.08
CA ASP A 80 -0.30 9.50 -11.69
C ASP A 80 0.68 8.48 -11.12
N ALA A 81 0.64 8.23 -9.80
CA ALA A 81 1.46 7.24 -9.12
C ALA A 81 1.21 5.82 -9.65
N LEU A 82 -0.05 5.41 -9.77
CA LEU A 82 -0.41 4.09 -10.28
C LEU A 82 -0.11 3.97 -11.78
N SER A 83 -0.31 5.02 -12.58
CA SER A 83 0.06 5.02 -14.00
C SER A 83 1.57 4.79 -14.19
N SER A 84 2.39 5.53 -13.44
CA SER A 84 3.85 5.37 -13.44
C SER A 84 4.28 3.98 -12.94
N CYS A 85 3.66 3.47 -11.89
CA CYS A 85 3.96 2.14 -11.35
C CYS A 85 3.57 1.02 -12.34
N TRP A 86 2.40 1.12 -12.97
CA TRP A 86 1.93 0.10 -13.92
C TRP A 86 2.77 0.07 -15.18
N GLN A 87 3.23 1.23 -15.66
CA GLN A 87 4.18 1.27 -16.76
C GLN A 87 5.44 0.44 -16.44
N GLU A 88 6.01 0.59 -15.25
CA GLU A 88 7.18 -0.20 -14.83
C GLU A 88 6.87 -1.68 -14.65
N LYS A 89 5.68 -2.02 -14.12
CA LYS A 89 5.22 -3.41 -13.99
C LYS A 89 5.23 -4.15 -15.31
N TYR A 90 4.73 -3.51 -16.36
CA TYR A 90 4.66 -4.14 -17.68
C TYR A 90 5.91 -3.93 -18.53
N THR A 91 6.83 -3.05 -18.11
CA THR A 91 8.16 -2.92 -18.72
C THR A 91 9.10 -4.02 -18.20
N SER A 92 9.18 -4.19 -16.88
CA SER A 92 10.03 -5.21 -16.26
C SER A 92 9.45 -6.63 -16.32
N ASN A 93 8.12 -6.76 -16.35
CA ASN A 93 7.38 -8.03 -16.33
C ASN A 93 7.91 -9.03 -15.29
N ARG A 94 8.31 -8.51 -14.12
CA ARG A 94 9.04 -9.30 -13.13
C ARG A 94 8.13 -10.32 -12.42
N VAL A 95 8.68 -11.53 -12.24
CA VAL A 95 8.05 -12.65 -11.52
C VAL A 95 7.85 -12.36 -10.02
N ARG A 96 6.79 -12.91 -9.45
CA ARG A 96 6.46 -12.81 -8.02
C ARG A 96 7.30 -13.75 -7.14
N PRO A 97 7.49 -13.45 -5.84
CA PRO A 97 8.31 -14.29 -4.95
C PRO A 97 7.83 -15.73 -4.87
N GLU A 98 6.52 -15.97 -4.76
CA GLU A 98 5.98 -17.33 -4.61
C GLU A 98 6.34 -18.25 -5.76
N THR A 99 6.37 -17.74 -7.00
CA THR A 99 6.67 -18.54 -8.18
C THR A 99 8.11 -19.03 -8.12
N TYR A 100 9.05 -18.12 -7.83
CA TYR A 100 10.46 -18.47 -7.72
C TYR A 100 10.73 -19.40 -6.52
N ILE A 101 10.15 -19.09 -5.36
CA ILE A 101 10.32 -19.89 -4.14
C ILE A 101 9.77 -21.31 -4.36
N ASN A 102 8.56 -21.44 -4.89
CA ASN A 102 7.95 -22.75 -5.13
C ASN A 102 8.73 -23.57 -6.15
N GLN A 103 9.28 -22.93 -7.18
CA GLN A 103 10.01 -23.63 -8.24
C GLN A 103 11.40 -24.09 -7.78
N PHE A 104 12.11 -23.28 -7.00
CA PHE A 104 13.55 -23.46 -6.78
C PHE A 104 13.98 -23.63 -5.31
N LEU A 105 13.13 -23.33 -4.32
CA LEU A 105 13.48 -23.40 -2.90
C LEU A 105 12.60 -24.40 -2.14
N ASP A 106 11.29 -24.18 -2.12
CA ASP A 106 10.34 -24.91 -1.29
C ASP A 106 8.94 -24.89 -1.93
N ARG A 107 8.54 -26.02 -2.52
CA ARG A 107 7.24 -26.18 -3.22
C ARG A 107 6.03 -26.04 -2.30
N THR A 108 6.22 -26.22 -0.99
CA THR A 108 5.13 -26.20 0.00
C THR A 108 4.93 -24.81 0.60
N TRP A 109 5.90 -23.91 0.43
CA TRP A 109 5.83 -22.55 0.94
C TRP A 109 4.66 -21.78 0.33
N ARG A 110 4.01 -20.94 1.13
CA ARG A 110 2.96 -20.03 0.67
C ARG A 110 3.21 -18.64 1.26
N PRO A 111 2.94 -17.57 0.50
CA PRO A 111 2.96 -16.23 1.05
C PRO A 111 1.86 -16.07 2.10
N MET A 112 2.02 -15.10 3.00
CA MET A 112 0.99 -14.79 3.98
C MET A 112 -0.26 -14.19 3.31
N LEU A 113 -0.05 -13.29 2.35
CA LEU A 113 -1.13 -12.67 1.57
C LEU A 113 -1.25 -13.37 0.21
N GLN A 114 -2.47 -13.42 -0.33
CA GLN A 114 -2.68 -13.90 -1.69
C GLN A 114 -2.00 -12.95 -2.68
N THR A 115 -1.14 -13.49 -3.55
CA THR A 115 -0.44 -12.70 -4.56
C THR A 115 -1.42 -12.06 -5.54
N PRO A 116 -1.38 -10.72 -5.70
CA PRO A 116 -2.23 -10.04 -6.67
C PRO A 116 -1.85 -10.39 -8.12
N PRO A 117 -2.82 -10.46 -9.05
CA PRO A 117 -2.64 -10.96 -10.42
C PRO A 117 -2.03 -9.92 -11.37
N PHE A 118 -0.83 -9.42 -11.04
CA PHE A 118 -0.06 -8.49 -11.87
C PHE A 118 1.45 -8.58 -11.55
N PRO A 119 2.33 -8.11 -12.47
CA PRO A 119 3.78 -8.19 -12.28
C PRO A 119 4.30 -7.53 -11.00
N GLU A 120 5.47 -7.99 -10.55
CA GLU A 120 5.97 -7.70 -9.20
C GLU A 120 6.53 -6.27 -9.05
N TYR A 121 7.30 -5.76 -10.01
CA TYR A 121 8.13 -4.56 -9.81
C TYR A 121 7.59 -3.33 -10.55
N THR A 122 7.48 -2.15 -9.93
CA THR A 122 7.67 -1.82 -8.51
C THR A 122 6.42 -2.15 -7.67
N SER A 123 6.53 -2.07 -6.34
CA SER A 123 5.37 -2.24 -5.44
C SER A 123 4.40 -1.06 -5.56
N GLY A 124 3.19 -1.31 -6.05
CA GLY A 124 2.15 -0.27 -6.20
C GLY A 124 1.72 0.37 -4.88
N HIS A 125 1.68 -0.41 -3.80
CA HIS A 125 1.46 0.13 -2.45
C HIS A 125 2.58 1.10 -2.06
N SER A 126 3.84 0.76 -2.33
CA SER A 126 4.97 1.62 -1.98
C SER A 126 4.99 2.93 -2.76
N VAL A 127 4.72 2.87 -4.08
CA VAL A 127 4.69 4.07 -4.94
C VAL A 127 3.54 4.99 -4.53
N MET A 128 2.32 4.46 -4.49
CA MET A 128 1.13 5.27 -4.26
C MET A 128 1.10 5.84 -2.83
N SER A 129 1.36 5.00 -1.81
CA SER A 129 1.32 5.44 -0.41
C SER A 129 2.33 6.55 -0.14
N ASN A 130 3.55 6.47 -0.69
CA ASN A 130 4.55 7.51 -0.44
C ASN A 130 4.26 8.79 -1.24
N ALA A 131 3.71 8.69 -2.45
CA ALA A 131 3.28 9.85 -3.22
C ALA A 131 2.18 10.63 -2.47
N VAL A 132 1.16 9.91 -1.97
CA VAL A 132 0.07 10.50 -1.19
C VAL A 132 0.59 11.09 0.13
N ALA A 133 1.47 10.38 0.84
CA ALA A 133 2.04 10.89 2.08
C ALA A 133 2.80 12.21 1.91
N VAL A 134 3.54 12.37 0.80
CA VAL A 134 4.21 13.63 0.47
C VAL A 134 3.19 14.74 0.24
N VAL A 135 2.18 14.50 -0.59
CA VAL A 135 1.16 15.52 -0.92
C VAL A 135 0.31 15.91 0.29
N LEU A 136 -0.12 14.95 1.11
CA LEU A 136 -0.85 15.25 2.34
C LEU A 136 0.02 16.02 3.35
N THR A 137 1.31 15.73 3.42
CA THR A 137 2.24 16.48 4.29
C THR A 137 2.38 17.93 3.82
N GLN A 138 2.46 18.15 2.51
CA GLN A 138 2.50 19.50 1.91
C GLN A 138 1.21 20.27 2.18
N LEU A 139 0.05 19.65 1.93
CA LEU A 139 -1.26 20.25 2.18
C LEU A 139 -1.49 20.60 3.65
N ALA A 140 -1.06 19.72 4.56
CA ALA A 140 -1.15 19.95 6.00
C ALA A 140 -0.17 21.03 6.50
N GLY A 141 0.93 21.28 5.77
CA GLY A 141 2.03 22.16 6.19
C GLY A 141 2.84 21.67 7.39
N LYS A 142 2.45 20.55 8.01
CA LYS A 142 3.08 19.95 9.20
C LYS A 142 2.77 18.45 9.28
N PRO A 143 3.55 17.67 10.05
CA PRO A 143 3.16 16.31 10.40
C PRO A 143 1.85 16.31 11.19
N ILE A 144 0.94 15.39 10.85
CA ILE A 144 -0.31 15.16 11.57
C ILE A 144 -0.29 13.72 12.11
N ALA A 145 -0.49 13.59 13.42
CA ALA A 145 -0.79 12.31 14.05
C ALA A 145 -2.28 12.00 13.89
N TYR A 146 -2.62 10.74 13.62
CA TYR A 146 -4.00 10.31 13.40
C TYR A 146 -4.17 8.82 13.74
N VAL A 147 -5.42 8.43 13.98
CA VAL A 147 -5.83 7.03 14.10
C VAL A 147 -6.53 6.65 12.81
N ASP A 148 -6.01 5.64 12.13
CA ASP A 148 -6.56 5.07 10.92
C ASP A 148 -7.57 3.97 11.29
N THR A 149 -8.85 4.30 11.16
CA THR A 149 -9.98 3.41 11.42
C THR A 149 -10.63 2.87 10.13
N VAL A 150 -10.03 3.14 8.95
CA VAL A 150 -10.68 2.84 7.66
C VAL A 150 -10.95 1.35 7.49
N GLU A 151 -10.05 0.50 7.97
CA GLU A 151 -10.15 -0.96 7.85
C GLU A 151 -11.06 -1.60 8.91
N GLU A 152 -11.60 -0.84 9.88
CA GLU A 152 -12.49 -1.38 10.92
C GLU A 152 -13.80 -1.92 10.34
N GLU A 153 -14.35 -1.27 9.30
CA GLU A 153 -15.53 -1.77 8.55
C GLU A 153 -15.24 -3.15 7.90
N PHE A 154 -13.97 -3.47 7.66
CA PHE A 154 -13.51 -4.72 7.06
C PHE A 154 -12.98 -5.71 8.10
N GLY A 155 -13.19 -5.43 9.39
CA GLY A 155 -12.86 -6.32 10.50
C GLY A 155 -11.37 -6.32 10.89
N VAL A 156 -10.60 -5.31 10.48
CA VAL A 156 -9.20 -5.14 10.90
C VAL A 156 -9.09 -4.00 11.91
N PRO A 157 -8.47 -4.21 13.09
CA PRO A 157 -8.34 -3.16 14.10
C PRO A 157 -7.61 -1.92 13.61
N ALA A 158 -8.01 -0.75 14.14
CA ALA A 158 -7.39 0.53 13.84
C ALA A 158 -5.91 0.61 14.22
N ARG A 159 -5.16 1.47 13.53
CA ARG A 159 -3.74 1.72 13.78
C ARG A 159 -3.45 3.21 13.94
N SER A 160 -2.47 3.55 14.77
CA SER A 160 -2.09 4.93 15.05
C SER A 160 -0.78 5.29 14.37
N TYR A 161 -0.73 6.48 13.76
CA TYR A 161 0.45 7.00 13.09
C TYR A 161 0.77 8.41 13.58
N GLN A 162 2.05 8.73 13.69
CA GLN A 162 2.57 10.06 14.01
C GLN A 162 2.74 10.94 12.77
N SER A 163 2.74 10.34 11.57
CA SER A 163 2.80 11.06 10.29
C SER A 163 2.36 10.18 9.12
N PHE A 164 1.99 10.81 8.01
CA PHE A 164 1.68 10.11 6.75
C PHE A 164 2.88 9.32 6.23
N ARG A 165 4.10 9.82 6.44
CA ARG A 165 5.33 9.11 6.05
C ARG A 165 5.51 7.81 6.83
N GLN A 166 5.17 7.80 8.12
CA GLN A 166 5.18 6.57 8.93
C GLN A 166 4.17 5.55 8.38
N ALA A 167 2.94 5.99 8.10
CA ALA A 167 1.91 5.12 7.51
C ALA A 167 2.35 4.56 6.16
N ALA A 168 2.91 5.38 5.28
CA ALA A 168 3.42 4.94 3.97
C ALA A 168 4.59 3.96 4.08
N GLN A 169 5.51 4.16 5.02
CA GLN A 169 6.59 3.23 5.30
C GLN A 169 6.06 1.87 5.79
N GLU A 170 5.04 1.90 6.66
CA GLU A 170 4.39 0.69 7.14
C GLU A 170 3.64 -0.04 6.02
N ALA A 171 2.88 0.69 5.19
CA ALA A 171 2.20 0.17 4.01
C ALA A 171 3.17 -0.46 3.00
N ALA A 172 4.39 0.07 2.90
CA ALA A 172 5.42 -0.43 2.01
C ALA A 172 6.05 -1.73 2.55
N ILE A 173 6.47 -1.75 3.82
CA ILE A 173 7.10 -2.93 4.42
C ILE A 173 6.12 -4.08 4.63
N SER A 174 4.82 -3.79 4.80
CA SER A 174 3.75 -4.80 4.89
C SER A 174 3.77 -5.78 3.71
N ARG A 175 4.25 -5.34 2.54
CA ARG A 175 4.32 -6.17 1.34
C ARG A 175 5.42 -7.23 1.39
N LEU A 176 6.49 -6.97 2.15
CA LEU A 176 7.51 -7.97 2.48
C LEU A 176 6.96 -8.98 3.47
N TYR A 177 6.29 -8.50 4.52
CA TYR A 177 5.62 -9.37 5.52
C TYR A 177 4.55 -10.25 4.87
N GLY A 178 3.83 -9.70 3.88
CA GLY A 178 2.85 -10.43 3.09
C GLY A 178 3.45 -11.52 2.18
N GLY A 179 4.76 -11.50 1.93
CA GLY A 179 5.44 -12.50 1.10
C GLY A 179 5.33 -12.27 -0.41
N ILE A 180 4.91 -11.08 -0.85
CA ILE A 180 4.45 -10.84 -2.23
C ILE A 180 5.27 -9.82 -3.00
N HIS A 181 6.21 -9.14 -2.33
CA HIS A 181 7.16 -8.22 -2.93
C HIS A 181 8.58 -8.43 -2.40
N PHE A 182 9.57 -8.18 -3.25
CA PHE A 182 10.98 -8.15 -2.85
C PHE A 182 11.34 -6.78 -2.25
N ARG A 183 12.37 -6.73 -1.38
CA ARG A 183 12.81 -5.49 -0.73
C ARG A 183 13.14 -4.36 -1.71
N ASP A 184 13.80 -4.68 -2.81
CA ASP A 184 14.17 -3.70 -3.83
C ASP A 184 12.93 -3.08 -4.51
N SER A 185 11.90 -3.87 -4.77
CA SER A 185 10.60 -3.42 -5.30
C SER A 185 9.89 -2.43 -4.36
N ILE A 186 10.04 -2.66 -3.05
CA ILE A 186 9.47 -1.81 -2.00
C ILE A 186 10.25 -0.49 -1.90
N GLU A 187 11.58 -0.56 -1.78
CA GLU A 187 12.43 0.61 -1.60
C GLU A 187 12.48 1.51 -2.84
N ASN A 188 12.59 0.91 -4.03
CA ASN A 188 12.53 1.66 -5.29
C ASN A 188 11.12 2.23 -5.51
N GLY A 189 10.07 1.50 -5.13
CA GLY A 189 8.69 2.00 -5.16
C GLY A 189 8.50 3.23 -4.27
N MET A 190 9.02 3.21 -3.03
CA MET A 190 8.98 4.37 -2.14
C MET A 190 9.69 5.58 -2.78
N ARG A 191 10.88 5.39 -3.37
CA ARG A 191 11.62 6.47 -4.05
C ARG A 191 10.85 7.03 -5.25
N GLN A 192 10.25 6.16 -6.06
CA GLN A 192 9.38 6.55 -7.18
C GLN A 192 8.19 7.38 -6.68
N GLY A 193 7.50 6.93 -5.63
CA GLY A 193 6.38 7.66 -5.02
C GLY A 193 6.79 9.04 -4.49
N GLU A 194 7.93 9.14 -3.81
CA GLU A 194 8.44 10.42 -3.30
C GLU A 194 8.68 11.43 -4.43
N ALA A 195 9.27 10.97 -5.53
CA ALA A 195 9.53 11.82 -6.70
C ALA A 195 8.23 12.34 -7.31
N ILE A 196 7.20 11.49 -7.43
CA ILE A 196 5.89 11.87 -7.97
C ILE A 196 5.20 12.88 -7.05
N GLY A 197 5.17 12.64 -5.74
CA GLY A 197 4.58 13.57 -4.78
C GLY A 197 5.26 14.94 -4.81
N LYS A 198 6.60 14.97 -4.87
CA LYS A 198 7.38 16.22 -5.01
C LYS A 198 7.07 16.95 -6.32
N PHE A 199 6.99 16.22 -7.43
CA PHE A 199 6.65 16.79 -8.74
C PHE A 199 5.26 17.44 -8.73
N ILE A 200 4.26 16.79 -8.12
CA ILE A 200 2.90 17.33 -8.01
C ILE A 200 2.90 18.60 -7.14
N GLY A 201 3.57 18.56 -5.97
CA GLY A 201 3.72 19.74 -5.11
C GLY A 201 4.32 20.94 -5.86
N GLN A 202 5.43 20.72 -6.58
CA GLN A 202 6.07 21.76 -7.39
C GLN A 202 5.16 22.29 -8.50
N LYS A 203 4.46 21.40 -9.22
CA LYS A 203 3.60 21.78 -10.34
C LYS A 203 2.39 22.59 -9.91
N LEU A 204 1.90 22.36 -8.69
CA LEU A 204 0.72 23.02 -8.13
C LEU A 204 1.04 24.18 -7.19
N GLY A 205 2.32 24.48 -6.96
CA GLY A 205 2.76 25.57 -6.09
C GLY A 205 2.37 25.38 -4.62
N MET A 206 2.44 24.14 -4.13
CA MET A 206 2.22 23.78 -2.71
C MET A 206 3.50 23.82 -1.89
#